data_AF-F0EP94-F1
#
_entry.id   AF-F0EP94-F1
#
_cell.length_a   1.000
_cell.length_b   1.000
_cell.length_c   1.000
_cell.angle_alpha   90.00
_cell.angle_beta   90.00
_cell.angle_gamma   90.00
#
_symmetry.space_group_name_H-M   'P 1'
#
loop_
_entity.id
_entity.type
_entity.pdbx_description
1 polymer ?
#
loop_
_entity_poly.entity_id
_entity_poly.type
_entity_poly.pdbx_seq_one_letter_code
_entity_poly.pdbx_strand_id
1 'polypeptide(L)'
;MKLSEMQKAIYQNKIDHQFNVTNIEKEFLALYGEIGEAFDAYRKQQEVGEELADVAIYLLGLAEILSIDLEAEIHKKMAVNQKRRYISYGNGYAKRIDD
;
A
#
# COMPACT_ATOMS: atom_id res chain seq x y z
N MET A 1 -10.51 -10.31 10.59
CA MET A 1 -11.07 -9.18 9.82
C MET A 1 -10.60 -9.37 8.38
N LYS A 2 -11.49 -9.31 7.40
CA LYS A 2 -11.12 -9.28 5.97
C LYS A 2 -10.45 -7.94 5.64
N LEU A 3 -9.68 -7.87 4.56
CA LEU A 3 -9.00 -6.62 4.22
C LEU A 3 -10.01 -5.50 3.90
N SER A 4 -11.13 -5.86 3.27
CA SER A 4 -12.27 -4.95 3.05
C SER A 4 -12.90 -4.41 4.35
N GLU A 5 -12.87 -5.19 5.43
CA GLU A 5 -13.37 -4.74 6.74
C GLU A 5 -12.33 -3.81 7.41
N MET A 6 -11.04 -4.07 7.23
CA MET A 6 -9.96 -3.19 7.70
C MET A 6 -10.00 -1.82 7.01
N GLN A 7 -10.21 -1.79 5.69
CA GLN A 7 -10.40 -0.54 4.93
C GLN A 7 -11.48 0.35 5.56
N LYS A 8 -12.66 -0.23 5.81
CA LYS A 8 -13.79 0.47 6.43
C LYS A 8 -13.48 0.95 7.84
N ALA A 9 -12.82 0.12 8.64
CA ALA A 9 -12.43 0.48 10.00
C ALA A 9 -11.43 1.65 10.01
N ILE A 10 -10.44 1.64 9.11
CA ILE A 10 -9.45 2.71 8.95
C ILE A 10 -10.13 4.01 8.49
N TYR A 11 -11.03 3.92 7.51
CA TYR A 11 -11.80 5.07 7.06
C TYR A 11 -12.67 5.65 8.18
N GLN A 12 -13.38 4.80 8.93
CA GLN A 12 -14.19 5.24 10.06
C GLN A 12 -13.33 5.91 11.13
N ASN A 13 -12.15 5.36 11.44
CA ASN A 13 -11.20 5.99 12.35
C ASN A 13 -10.76 7.38 11.87
N LYS A 14 -10.52 7.57 10.56
CA LYS A 14 -10.24 8.89 10.00
C LYS A 14 -11.41 9.86 10.22
N ILE A 15 -12.66 9.42 10.02
CA ILE A 15 -13.85 10.24 10.28
C ILE A 15 -13.96 10.61 11.76
N ASP A 16 -13.81 9.63 12.65
CA ASP A 16 -13.95 9.81 14.10
C ASP A 16 -12.91 10.80 14.64
N HIS A 17 -11.71 10.81 14.05
CA HIS A 17 -10.62 11.73 14.39
C HIS A 17 -10.59 13.02 13.55
N GLN A 18 -11.60 13.26 12.70
CA GLN A 18 -11.69 14.45 11.84
C GLN A 18 -10.47 14.64 10.92
N PHE A 19 -9.86 13.53 10.51
CA PHE A 19 -8.79 13.54 9.53
C PHE A 19 -9.32 13.79 8.13
N ASN A 20 -8.40 14.10 7.21
CA ASN A 20 -8.73 14.30 5.82
C ASN A 20 -9.26 13.00 5.20
N VAL A 21 -10.37 13.10 4.48
CA VAL A 21 -10.94 12.01 3.66
C VAL A 21 -11.40 12.50 2.28
N THR A 22 -11.22 13.79 1.98
CA THR A 22 -11.75 14.43 0.77
C THR A 22 -10.67 14.96 -0.16
N ASN A 23 -9.52 15.42 0.37
CA ASN A 23 -8.40 15.87 -0.45
C ASN A 23 -7.50 14.66 -0.78
N ILE A 24 -7.60 14.16 -2.00
CA ILE A 24 -6.92 12.93 -2.43
C ILE A 24 -5.40 13.14 -2.51
N GLU A 25 -4.96 14.30 -2.99
CA GLU A 25 -3.55 14.66 -3.07
C GLU A 25 -2.88 14.61 -1.69
N LYS A 26 -3.57 15.08 -0.65
CA LYS A 26 -3.08 15.03 0.73
C LYS A 26 -2.96 13.59 1.24
N GLU A 27 -3.87 12.69 0.88
CA GLU A 27 -3.75 11.26 1.25
C GLU A 27 -2.56 10.59 0.56
N PHE A 28 -2.30 10.90 -0.71
CA PHE A 28 -1.10 10.43 -1.41
C PHE A 28 0.18 10.96 -0.76
N LEU A 29 0.19 12.24 -0.36
CA LEU A 29 1.34 12.84 0.35
C LEU A 29 1.57 12.20 1.72
N ALA A 30 0.51 11.88 2.46
CA ALA A 30 0.63 11.19 3.74
C ALA A 30 1.20 9.77 3.55
N LEU A 31 0.65 8.99 2.60
CA LEU A 31 1.21 7.68 2.25
C LEU A 31 2.69 7.75 1.84
N TYR A 32 3.08 8.78 1.07
CA TYR A 32 4.48 9.01 0.71
C TYR A 32 5.35 9.31 1.94
N GLY A 33 4.82 10.04 2.91
CA GLY A 33 5.44 10.28 4.21
C GLY A 33 5.78 8.99 4.94
N GLU A 34 4.81 8.08 5.09
CA GLU A 34 4.99 6.79 5.76
C GLU A 34 6.06 5.92 5.09
N ILE A 35 6.15 5.95 3.75
CA ILE A 35 7.23 5.27 3.02
C ILE A 35 8.59 5.86 3.38
N GLY A 36 8.65 7.19 3.54
CA GLY A 36 9.83 7.91 3.99
C GLY A 36 10.26 7.47 5.39
N GLU A 37 9.32 7.39 6.33
CA GLU A 37 9.57 6.95 7.71
C GLU A 37 10.05 5.49 7.77
N ALA A 38 9.40 4.59 7.03
CA ALA A 38 9.83 3.20 6.91
C ALA A 38 11.26 3.06 6.36
N PHE A 39 11.60 3.83 5.33
CA PHE A 39 12.97 3.85 4.78
C PHE A 39 13.98 4.39 5.80
N ASP A 40 13.61 5.44 6.53
CA ASP A 40 14.47 6.07 7.52
C ASP A 40 14.71 5.15 8.73
N ALA A 41 13.69 4.42 9.18
CA ALA A 41 13.80 3.39 10.21
C ALA A 41 14.76 2.27 9.78
N TYR A 42 14.62 1.77 8.55
CA TYR A 42 15.52 0.76 7.99
C TYR A 42 16.97 1.25 7.96
N ARG A 43 17.20 2.48 7.46
CA ARG A 43 18.53 3.09 7.40
C ARG A 43 19.16 3.26 8.78
N LYS A 44 18.36 3.54 9.80
CA LYS A 44 18.78 3.71 11.19
C LYS A 44 18.87 2.39 11.96
N GLN A 45 18.59 1.24 11.33
CA GLN A 45 18.53 -0.09 11.97
C GLN A 45 17.53 -0.13 13.14
N GLN A 46 16.40 0.54 12.98
CA GLN A 46 15.28 0.54 13.93
C GLN A 46 14.23 -0.50 13.53
N GLU A 47 13.21 -0.69 14.37
CA GLU A 47 12.09 -1.58 14.08
C GLU A 47 11.26 -1.04 12.90
N VAL A 48 11.35 -1.70 11.75
CA VAL A 48 10.68 -1.27 10.50
C VAL A 48 9.22 -1.75 10.46
N GLY A 49 8.83 -2.66 11.36
CA GLY A 49 7.52 -3.29 11.35
C GLY A 49 6.35 -2.31 11.59
N GLU A 50 6.55 -1.34 12.47
CA GLU A 50 5.55 -0.30 12.79
C GLU A 50 5.31 0.60 11.58
N GLU A 51 6.38 1.13 11.00
CA GLU A 51 6.30 2.01 9.82
C GLU A 51 5.68 1.32 8.59
N LEU A 52 5.97 0.02 8.39
CA LEU A 52 5.33 -0.75 7.33
C LEU A 52 3.83 -0.95 7.58
N ALA A 53 3.41 -1.01 8.84
CA ALA A 53 2.00 -1.05 9.20
C ALA A 53 1.33 0.29 8.88
N ASP A 54 2.00 1.42 9.13
CA ASP A 54 1.47 2.74 8.79
C ASP A 54 1.33 2.93 7.26
N VAL A 55 2.32 2.50 6.48
CA VAL A 55 2.19 2.44 5.01
C VAL A 55 0.96 1.63 4.60
N ALA A 56 0.74 0.46 5.21
CA ALA A 56 -0.42 -0.37 4.91
C ALA A 56 -1.74 0.31 5.31
N ILE A 57 -1.78 0.96 6.47
CA ILE A 57 -2.97 1.67 6.97
C ILE A 57 -3.35 2.82 6.03
N TYR A 58 -2.39 3.65 5.63
CA TYR A 58 -2.67 4.74 4.69
C TYR A 58 -3.07 4.25 3.31
N LEU A 59 -2.44 3.18 2.81
CA LEU A 59 -2.82 2.58 1.53
C LEU A 59 -4.26 2.04 1.56
N LEU A 60 -4.65 1.34 2.64
CA LEU A 60 -6.01 0.82 2.82
C LEU A 60 -7.03 1.93 3.00
N GLY A 61 -6.71 2.97 3.78
CA GLY A 61 -7.57 4.14 3.95
C GLY A 61 -7.80 4.87 2.63
N LEU A 62 -6.74 5.08 1.84
CA LEU A 62 -6.83 5.67 0.52
C LEU A 62 -7.67 4.82 -0.45
N ALA A 63 -7.52 3.50 -0.41
CA ALA A 63 -8.36 2.59 -1.22
C ALA A 63 -9.84 2.74 -0.88
N GLU A 64 -10.21 2.83 0.40
CA GLU A 64 -11.60 3.05 0.81
C GLU A 64 -12.14 4.41 0.36
N ILE A 65 -11.34 5.48 0.50
CA ILE A 65 -11.71 6.83 0.02
C ILE A 65 -12.01 6.82 -1.49
N LEU A 66 -11.22 6.07 -2.26
CA LEU A 66 -11.38 5.92 -3.70
C LEU A 66 -12.42 4.87 -4.12
N SER A 67 -13.12 4.26 -3.16
CA SER A 67 -14.11 3.19 -3.38
C SER A 67 -13.53 1.98 -4.11
N ILE A 68 -12.29 1.60 -3.77
CA ILE A 68 -11.56 0.47 -4.33
C ILE A 68 -11.57 -0.69 -3.33
N ASP A 69 -11.97 -1.88 -3.77
CA ASP A 69 -11.70 -3.12 -3.07
C ASP A 69 -10.24 -3.55 -3.33
N LEU A 70 -9.34 -3.19 -2.42
CA LEU A 70 -7.92 -3.46 -2.60
C LEU A 70 -7.61 -4.96 -2.55
N GLU A 71 -8.38 -5.74 -1.78
CA GLU A 71 -8.21 -7.19 -1.69
C GLU A 71 -8.46 -7.84 -3.05
N ALA A 72 -9.57 -7.47 -3.70
CA ALA A 72 -9.91 -7.93 -5.04
C ALA A 72 -8.86 -7.53 -6.08
N GLU A 73 -8.38 -6.27 -6.07
CA GLU A 73 -7.36 -5.80 -7.01
C GLU A 73 -6.00 -6.48 -6.77
N ILE A 74 -5.61 -6.74 -5.52
CA ILE A 74 -4.43 -7.53 -5.18
C ILE A 74 -4.56 -8.95 -5.76
N HIS A 75 -5.66 -9.65 -5.51
CA HIS A 75 -5.86 -11.01 -6.03
C HIS A 75 -5.81 -11.07 -7.56
N LYS A 76 -6.49 -10.14 -8.23
CA LYS A 76 -6.45 -10.00 -9.69
C LYS A 76 -5.03 -9.75 -10.18
N LYS A 77 -4.28 -8.84 -9.54
CA LYS A 77 -2.91 -8.52 -9.92
C LYS A 77 -1.96 -9.69 -9.68
N MET A 78 -2.11 -10.42 -8.58
CA MET A 78 -1.33 -11.62 -8.28
C MET A 78 -1.56 -12.70 -9.34
N ALA A 79 -2.81 -12.97 -9.72
CA ALA A 79 -3.13 -13.94 -10.76
C ALA A 79 -2.52 -13.58 -12.13
N VAL A 80 -2.45 -12.28 -12.45
CA VAL A 80 -1.73 -11.79 -13.64
C VAL A 80 -0.23 -11.99 -13.47
N ASN A 81 0.35 -11.56 -12.36
CA ASN A 81 1.79 -11.61 -12.13
C ASN A 81 2.33 -13.04 -12.10
N GLN A 82 1.56 -14.01 -11.58
CA GLN A 82 1.94 -15.42 -11.55
C GLN A 82 2.13 -16.02 -12.95
N LYS A 83 1.43 -15.49 -13.96
CA LYS A 83 1.52 -15.95 -15.35
C LYS A 83 2.64 -15.28 -16.13
N ARG A 84 3.22 -14.20 -15.59
CA ARG A 84 4.24 -13.40 -16.29
C ARG A 84 5.56 -14.15 -16.37
N ARG A 85 6.21 -14.03 -17.53
CA ARG A 85 7.51 -14.60 -17.82
C ARG A 85 8.57 -13.50 -17.88
N TYR A 86 9.72 -13.81 -17.31
CA TYR A 86 10.82 -12.88 -17.16
C TYR A 86 12.15 -13.50 -17.60
N ILE A 87 13.04 -12.66 -18.14
CA ILE A 87 14.47 -12.96 -18.27
C ILE A 87 15.21 -12.13 -17.22
N SER A 88 15.94 -12.81 -16.35
CA SER A 88 16.79 -12.17 -15.33
C SER A 88 18.08 -11.64 -15.95
N TYR A 89 18.54 -10.48 -15.47
CA TYR A 89 19.84 -9.93 -15.81
C TYR A 89 20.95 -10.35 -14.82
N GLY A 90 20.62 -11.13 -13.77
CA GLY A 90 21.58 -11.62 -12.78
C GLY A 90 21.98 -10.61 -11.69
N ASN A 91 21.42 -9.40 -11.70
CA ASN A 91 21.71 -8.31 -10.75
C ASN A 91 20.46 -7.86 -9.97
N GLY A 92 19.46 -8.73 -9.85
CA GLY A 92 18.17 -8.43 -9.21
C GLY A 92 17.14 -7.76 -10.14
N TYR A 93 17.53 -7.36 -11.34
CA TYR A 93 16.61 -6.84 -12.35
C TYR A 93 16.21 -7.93 -13.35
N ALA A 94 14.99 -7.82 -13.88
CA ALA A 94 14.47 -8.72 -14.89
C ALA A 94 13.61 -7.97 -15.91
N LYS A 95 13.59 -8.47 -17.16
CA LYS A 95 12.74 -7.96 -18.23
C LYS A 95 11.56 -8.90 -18.43
N ARG A 96 10.34 -8.35 -18.44
CA ARG A 96 9.14 -9.09 -18.85
C ARG A 96 9.24 -9.41 -20.34
N ILE A 97 8.98 -10.67 -20.71
CA ILE A 97 9.13 -11.18 -22.10
C ILE A 97 7.83 -11.69 -22.71
N ASP A 98 6.70 -11.50 -22.02
CA ASP A 98 5.37 -11.65 -22.59
C ASP A 98 4.69 -10.28 -22.75
N ASP A 99 3.71 -10.25 -23.66
CA ASP A 99 2.95 -9.06 -24.04
C ASP A 99 2.15 -8.47 -22.86
#